data_AF-A0A7C6ZEQ6-F1
#
_entry.id   AF-A0A7C6ZEQ6-F1
#
_cell.length_a   1.000
_cell.length_b   1.000
_cell.length_c   1.000
_cell.angle_alpha   90.00
_cell.angle_beta   90.00
_cell.angle_gamma   90.00
#
_symmetry.space_group_name_H-M   'P 1'
#
loop_
_entity.id
_entity.type
_entity.pdbx_description
1 polymer ?
#
loop_
_entity_poly.entity_id
_entity_poly.type
_entity_poly.pdbx_seq_one_letter_code
_entity_poly.pdbx_strand_id
1 'polypeptide(L)'
;ARELAASDLAEKLRRQLLDLVTILWERDQAGRWLWGEELEKAEELPLLLEQLRLWFRDLLVLKLTGAGELLLNQDQPGRLGEMAKGYSTGRLLAALEALGEAQRLLAGNANTRLVLDVLVGKLGPDCPR
;
A
#
# COMPACT_ATOMS: atom_id res chain seq x y z
N ALA A 1 -13.59 20.23 -17.59
CA ALA A 1 -12.10 20.14 -17.57
C ALA A 1 -11.57 19.64 -16.23
N ARG A 2 -11.79 20.35 -15.10
CA ARG A 2 -11.30 19.94 -13.76
C ARG A 2 -11.87 18.61 -13.25
N GLU A 3 -13.16 18.34 -13.50
CA GLU A 3 -13.83 17.12 -13.07
C GLU A 3 -13.35 15.87 -13.82
N LEU A 4 -13.09 16.00 -15.13
CA LEU A 4 -12.48 14.94 -15.95
C LEU A 4 -11.04 14.64 -15.49
N ALA A 5 -10.23 15.68 -15.25
CA ALA A 5 -8.85 15.50 -14.78
C ALA A 5 -8.77 14.85 -13.39
N ALA A 6 -9.71 15.17 -12.48
CA ALA A 6 -9.79 14.53 -11.16
C ALA A 6 -10.19 13.05 -11.27
N SER A 7 -11.11 12.72 -12.18
CA SER A 7 -11.51 11.34 -12.47
C SER A 7 -10.36 10.53 -13.08
N ASP A 8 -9.63 11.11 -14.03
CA ASP A 8 -8.50 10.46 -14.69
C ASP A 8 -7.34 10.20 -13.70
N LEU A 9 -7.07 11.16 -12.81
CA LEU A 9 -6.07 11.01 -11.76
C LEU A 9 -6.46 9.92 -10.75
N ALA A 10 -7.72 9.93 -10.28
CA ALA A 10 -8.21 8.93 -9.34
C ALA A 10 -8.08 7.51 -9.92
N GLU A 11 -8.43 7.34 -11.19
CA GLU A 11 -8.33 6.08 -11.89
C GLU A 11 -6.86 5.66 -12.12
N LYS A 12 -5.97 6.60 -12.48
CA LYS A 12 -4.51 6.35 -12.57
C LYS A 12 -3.95 5.87 -11.23
N LEU A 13 -4.24 6.60 -10.15
CA LEU A 13 -3.80 6.25 -8.80
C LEU A 13 -4.35 4.90 -8.36
N ARG A 14 -5.60 4.57 -8.70
CA ARG A 14 -6.20 3.28 -8.41
C ARG A 14 -5.50 2.14 -9.14
N ARG A 15 -5.21 2.28 -10.43
CA ARG A 15 -4.42 1.28 -11.17
C ARG A 15 -3.04 1.08 -10.55
N GLN A 16 -2.34 2.19 -10.28
CA GLN A 16 -1.03 2.13 -9.61
C GLN A 16 -1.12 1.42 -8.26
N LEU A 17 -2.14 1.73 -7.44
CA LEU A 17 -2.36 1.02 -6.17
C LEU A 17 -2.57 -0.49 -6.38
N LEU A 18 -3.40 -0.89 -7.35
CA LEU A 18 -3.71 -2.30 -7.60
C LEU A 18 -2.50 -3.09 -8.10
N ASP A 19 -1.70 -2.49 -8.98
CA ASP A 19 -0.39 -3.03 -9.34
C ASP A 19 0.53 -3.08 -8.11
N LEU A 20 0.43 -2.05 -7.26
CA LEU A 20 1.22 -1.92 -6.04
C LEU A 20 0.92 -3.03 -5.00
N VAL A 21 -0.32 -3.45 -4.88
CA VAL A 21 -0.67 -4.48 -3.89
C VAL A 21 -0.40 -5.88 -4.43
N THR A 22 -0.50 -6.06 -5.76
CA THR A 22 -0.25 -7.34 -6.43
C THR A 22 1.19 -7.76 -6.27
N ILE A 23 2.14 -6.88 -6.58
CA ILE A 23 3.57 -7.22 -6.50
C ILE A 23 4.06 -7.36 -5.05
N LEU A 24 3.55 -6.56 -4.10
CA LEU A 24 3.85 -6.77 -2.68
C LEU A 24 3.45 -8.16 -2.19
N TRP A 25 2.36 -8.68 -2.76
CA TRP A 25 1.78 -9.96 -2.38
C TRP A 25 2.45 -11.16 -3.08
N GLU A 26 2.74 -11.06 -4.37
CA GLU A 26 3.21 -12.16 -5.22
C GLU A 26 4.74 -12.31 -5.27
N ARG A 27 5.51 -11.27 -4.91
CA ARG A 27 6.97 -11.33 -4.98
C ARG A 27 7.61 -11.72 -3.66
N ASP A 28 8.72 -12.45 -3.78
CA ASP A 28 9.69 -12.65 -2.71
C ASP A 28 10.36 -11.32 -2.30
N GLN A 29 11.23 -11.37 -1.30
CA GLN A 29 11.88 -10.16 -0.80
C GLN A 29 12.67 -9.42 -1.90
N ALA A 30 13.33 -10.13 -2.83
CA ALA A 30 14.12 -9.53 -3.89
C ALA A 30 13.27 -8.72 -4.87
N GLY A 31 12.10 -9.23 -5.27
CA GLY A 31 11.17 -8.49 -6.13
C GLY A 31 10.60 -7.23 -5.49
N ARG A 32 10.56 -7.16 -4.15
CA ARG A 32 10.14 -5.96 -3.41
C ARG A 32 11.20 -4.86 -3.41
N TRP A 33 12.50 -5.18 -3.46
CA TRP A 33 13.56 -4.16 -3.47
C TRP A 33 13.64 -3.38 -4.78
N LEU A 34 13.26 -4.00 -5.90
CA LEU A 34 13.17 -3.33 -7.21
C LEU A 34 12.13 -2.20 -7.24
N TRP A 35 11.37 -2.06 -6.15
CA TRP A 35 10.12 -1.35 -6.13
C TRP A 35 10.15 0.01 -5.46
N GLY A 36 11.12 0.25 -4.59
CA GLY A 36 11.36 1.60 -4.13
C GLY A 36 11.74 2.55 -5.29
N GLU A 37 12.32 2.02 -6.38
CA GLU A 37 12.60 2.80 -7.60
C GLU A 37 11.31 3.15 -8.35
N GLU A 38 10.39 2.21 -8.50
CA GLU A 38 9.11 2.44 -9.17
C GLU A 38 8.20 3.39 -8.37
N LEU A 39 8.23 3.30 -7.04
CA LEU A 39 7.55 4.25 -6.17
C LEU A 39 8.13 5.66 -6.28
N GLU A 40 9.46 5.79 -6.42
CA GLU A 40 10.12 7.09 -6.57
C GLU A 40 9.69 7.80 -7.87
N LYS A 41 9.38 7.04 -8.92
CA LYS A 41 8.87 7.56 -10.21
C LYS A 41 7.40 7.99 -10.16
N ALA A 42 6.67 7.70 -9.08
CA ALA A 42 5.27 8.07 -8.95
C ALA A 42 5.12 9.58 -8.76
N GLU A 43 4.57 10.27 -9.76
CA GLU A 43 4.30 11.73 -9.73
C GLU A 43 3.48 12.15 -8.49
N GLU A 44 2.57 11.28 -8.05
CA GLU A 44 1.64 11.53 -6.94
C GLU A 44 1.94 10.61 -5.74
N LEU A 45 3.22 10.41 -5.46
CA LEU A 45 3.70 9.54 -4.39
C LEU A 45 2.99 9.76 -3.03
N PRO A 46 2.76 11.00 -2.54
CA PRO A 46 2.05 11.21 -1.29
C PRO A 46 0.61 10.66 -1.29
N LEU A 47 -0.13 10.85 -2.39
CA LEU A 47 -1.48 10.32 -2.55
C LEU A 47 -1.47 8.80 -2.69
N LEU A 48 -0.47 8.24 -3.37
CA LEU A 48 -0.31 6.81 -3.52
C LEU A 48 -0.02 6.12 -2.18
N LEU A 49 0.85 6.70 -1.35
CA LEU A 49 1.12 6.22 0.01
C LEU A 49 -0.11 6.30 0.90
N GLU A 50 -0.95 7.33 0.73
CA GLU A 50 -2.21 7.45 1.44
C GLU A 50 -3.18 6.33 1.04
N GLN A 51 -3.35 6.06 -0.25
CA GLN A 51 -4.18 4.95 -0.72
C GLN A 51 -3.66 3.59 -0.24
N LEU A 52 -2.33 3.42 -0.18
CA LEU A 52 -1.72 2.21 0.36
C LEU A 52 -2.01 2.06 1.86
N ARG A 53 -1.99 3.14 2.63
CA ARG A 53 -2.40 3.15 4.04
C ARG A 53 -3.85 2.73 4.21
N LEU A 54 -4.76 3.23 3.38
CA LEU A 54 -6.18 2.82 3.39
C LEU A 54 -6.34 1.33 3.05
N TRP A 55 -5.54 0.81 2.13
CA TRP A 55 -5.52 -0.62 1.81
C TRP A 55 -5.09 -1.47 3.01
N PHE A 56 -3.98 -1.11 3.67
CA PHE A 56 -3.52 -1.83 4.87
C PHE A 56 -4.51 -1.70 6.04
N ARG A 57 -5.23 -0.58 6.14
CA ARG A 57 -6.34 -0.42 7.09
C ARG A 57 -7.46 -1.41 6.79
N ASP A 58 -7.86 -1.57 5.53
CA ASP A 58 -8.90 -2.54 5.16
C ASP A 58 -8.47 -3.98 5.47
N LEU A 59 -7.20 -4.33 5.23
CA LEU A 59 -6.65 -5.64 5.62
C LEU A 59 -6.76 -5.84 7.14
N LEU A 60 -6.41 -4.83 7.94
CA LEU A 60 -6.48 -4.91 9.40
C LEU A 60 -7.92 -5.02 9.90
N VAL A 61 -8.84 -4.23 9.35
CA VAL A 61 -10.26 -4.30 9.69
C VAL A 61 -10.79 -5.67 9.36
N LEU A 62 -10.56 -6.17 8.15
CA LEU A 62 -11.00 -7.51 7.75
C LEU A 62 -10.43 -8.60 8.65
N LYS A 63 -9.16 -8.49 9.05
CA LYS A 63 -8.49 -9.44 9.95
C LYS A 63 -9.11 -9.46 11.36
N LEU A 64 -9.54 -8.30 11.87
CA LEU A 64 -10.05 -8.16 13.24
C LEU A 64 -11.56 -8.40 13.35
N THR A 65 -12.33 -8.01 12.34
CA THR A 65 -13.80 -8.01 12.43
C THR A 65 -14.47 -8.99 11.48
N GLY A 66 -13.80 -9.37 10.38
CA GLY A 66 -14.43 -10.11 9.28
C GLY A 66 -15.51 -9.33 8.51
N ALA A 67 -15.72 -8.05 8.84
CA ALA A 67 -16.82 -7.23 8.36
C ALA A 67 -16.45 -6.52 7.04
N GLY A 68 -16.99 -7.01 5.92
CA GLY A 68 -16.75 -6.46 4.58
C GLY A 68 -17.36 -5.08 4.35
N GLU A 69 -18.47 -4.77 5.05
CA GLU A 69 -19.18 -3.51 4.96
C GLU A 69 -18.40 -2.32 5.54
N LEU A 70 -17.40 -2.59 6.38
CA LEU A 70 -16.53 -1.56 6.96
C LEU A 70 -15.36 -1.20 6.04
N LEU A 71 -15.13 -1.95 4.96
CA LEU A 71 -14.00 -1.76 4.06
C LEU A 71 -14.23 -0.55 3.15
N LEU A 72 -13.15 0.14 2.78
CA LEU A 72 -13.19 1.23 1.80
C LEU A 72 -13.07 0.68 0.37
N ASN A 73 -12.25 -0.35 0.17
CA ASN A 73 -12.01 -1.02 -1.10
C ASN A 73 -12.97 -2.22 -1.28
N GLN A 74 -14.27 -1.98 -1.10
CA GLN A 74 -15.32 -3.02 -1.16
C GLN A 74 -15.45 -3.69 -2.53
N ASP A 75 -14.91 -3.07 -3.58
CA ASP A 75 -14.84 -3.59 -4.94
C ASP A 75 -13.70 -4.62 -5.13
N GLN A 76 -12.86 -4.85 -4.12
CA GLN A 76 -11.75 -5.82 -4.15
C GLN A 76 -11.81 -6.88 -3.03
N PRO A 77 -12.99 -7.47 -2.72
CA PRO A 77 -13.15 -8.29 -1.51
C PRO A 77 -12.32 -9.58 -1.56
N GLY A 78 -12.22 -10.22 -2.74
CA GLY A 78 -11.43 -11.43 -2.91
C GLY A 78 -9.93 -11.20 -2.69
N ARG A 79 -9.39 -10.09 -3.23
CA ARG A 79 -7.98 -9.74 -3.07
C ARG A 79 -7.65 -9.40 -1.61
N LEU A 80 -8.49 -8.59 -0.97
CA LEU A 80 -8.33 -8.24 0.45
C LEU A 80 -8.40 -9.48 1.34
N GLY A 81 -9.36 -10.38 1.08
CA GLY A 81 -9.52 -11.62 1.84
C GLY A 81 -8.32 -12.55 1.74
N GLU A 82 -7.77 -12.75 0.53
CA GLU A 82 -6.58 -13.56 0.34
C GLU A 82 -5.33 -12.91 0.95
N MET A 83 -5.14 -11.61 0.74
CA MET A 83 -4.01 -10.89 1.32
C MET A 83 -4.05 -10.92 2.85
N ALA A 84 -5.20 -10.64 3.48
CA ALA A 84 -5.33 -10.61 4.93
C ALA A 84 -4.95 -11.94 5.60
N LYS A 85 -5.03 -13.08 4.89
CA LYS A 85 -4.57 -14.38 5.40
C LYS A 85 -3.05 -14.45 5.58
N GLY A 86 -2.27 -13.83 4.69
CA GLY A 86 -0.79 -13.86 4.73
C GLY A 86 -0.15 -12.82 5.65
N TYR A 87 -0.95 -11.94 6.25
CA TYR A 87 -0.49 -11.00 7.27
C TYR A 87 -1.04 -11.36 8.65
N SER A 88 -0.20 -11.27 9.67
CA SER A 88 -0.59 -11.18 11.07
C SER A 88 -1.07 -9.76 11.42
N THR A 89 -1.85 -9.64 12.49
CA THR A 89 -2.27 -8.34 13.03
C THR A 89 -1.07 -7.45 13.37
N GLY A 90 -0.03 -8.01 13.99
CA GLY A 90 1.19 -7.27 14.33
C GLY A 90 1.92 -6.74 13.10
N ARG A 91 1.97 -7.53 12.01
CA ARG A 91 2.58 -7.08 10.76
C ARG A 91 1.80 -5.96 10.09
N LEU A 92 0.47 -6.01 10.11
CA LEU A 92 -0.39 -4.95 9.58
C LEU A 92 -0.24 -3.64 10.35
N LEU A 93 -0.16 -3.71 11.69
CA LEU A 93 0.12 -2.54 12.52
C LEU A 93 1.49 -1.94 12.21
N ALA A 94 2.53 -2.77 12.15
CA ALA A 94 3.89 -2.30 11.81
C ALA A 94 3.96 -1.67 10.40
N ALA A 95 3.21 -2.21 9.43
CA ALA A 95 3.12 -1.63 8.09
C ALA A 95 2.43 -0.26 8.10
N LEU A 96 1.34 -0.10 8.86
CA LEU A 96 0.64 1.18 9.02
C LEU A 96 1.53 2.24 9.68
N GLU A 97 2.27 1.87 10.73
CA GLU A 97 3.25 2.75 11.37
C GLU A 97 4.37 3.14 10.40
N ALA A 98 4.89 2.18 9.63
CA ALA A 98 5.92 2.42 8.63
C ALA A 98 5.46 3.38 7.53
N LEU A 99 4.22 3.26 7.06
CA LEU A 99 3.61 4.18 6.09
C LEU A 99 3.51 5.59 6.65
N GLY A 100 3.03 5.73 7.89
CA GLY A 100 2.97 7.02 8.57
C GLY A 100 4.35 7.65 8.73
N GLU A 101 5.36 6.87 9.14
CA GLU A 101 6.75 7.32 9.24
C GLU A 101 7.31 7.80 7.91
N ALA A 102 7.12 7.00 6.85
CA ALA A 102 7.60 7.33 5.52
C ALA A 102 6.97 8.65 5.02
N GLN A 103 5.67 8.84 5.19
CA GLN A 103 4.99 10.10 4.85
C GLN A 103 5.62 11.29 5.59
N ARG A 104 5.91 11.17 6.90
CA ARG A 104 6.57 12.24 7.67
C ARG A 104 7.99 12.54 7.20
N LEU A 105 8.79 11.51 6.93
CA LEU A 105 10.18 11.66 6.48
C LEU A 105 10.25 12.31 5.10
N LEU A 106 9.38 11.89 4.17
CA LEU A 106 9.30 12.47 2.83
C LEU A 106 8.87 13.95 2.87
N ALA A 107 7.89 14.30 3.72
CA ALA A 107 7.51 15.69 3.94
C ALA A 107 8.64 16.53 4.57
N GLY A 108 9.55 15.88 5.31
CA GLY A 108 10.76 16.47 5.88
C GLY A 108 11.96 16.54 4.93
N ASN A 109 11.78 16.28 3.63
CA ASN A 109 12.85 16.24 2.62
C ASN A 109 13.97 15.21 2.92
N ALA A 110 13.64 14.11 3.61
CA ALA A 110 14.56 12.99 3.71
C ALA A 110 14.84 12.37 2.32
N ASN A 111 15.91 11.58 2.20
CA ASN A 111 16.23 10.90 0.95
C ASN A 111 15.09 9.94 0.53
N THR A 112 14.38 10.28 -0.55
CA THR A 112 13.20 9.55 -1.03
C THR A 112 13.49 8.07 -1.25
N ARG A 113 14.53 7.75 -2.03
CA ARG A 113 14.93 6.37 -2.33
C ARG A 113 15.13 5.53 -1.05
N LEU A 114 15.88 6.05 -0.08
CA LEU A 114 16.16 5.36 1.17
C LEU A 114 14.88 5.13 2.00
N VAL A 115 14.02 6.14 2.10
CA VAL A 115 12.74 6.02 2.82
C VAL A 115 11.86 4.95 2.18
N LEU A 116 11.78 4.94 0.85
CA LEU A 116 10.97 3.97 0.11
C LEU A 116 11.54 2.54 0.21
N ASP A 117 12.86 2.37 0.15
CA ASP A 117 13.51 1.07 0.35
C ASP A 117 13.19 0.48 1.72
N VAL A 118 13.32 1.29 2.78
CA VAL A 118 12.98 0.87 4.14
C VAL A 118 11.49 0.56 4.27
N LEU A 119 10.63 1.40 3.69
CA LEU A 119 9.19 1.20 3.71
C LEU A 119 8.82 -0.14 3.08
N VAL A 120 9.28 -0.42 1.86
CA VAL A 120 8.91 -1.62 1.12
C VAL A 120 9.32 -2.91 1.85
N GLY A 121 10.48 -2.93 2.52
CA GLY A 121 10.87 -4.05 3.38
C GLY A 121 9.90 -4.29 4.56
N LYS A 122 9.27 -3.23 5.08
CA LYS A 122 8.29 -3.31 6.18
C LYS A 122 6.88 -3.67 5.72
N LEU A 123 6.56 -3.49 4.44
CA LEU A 123 5.22 -3.77 3.91
C LEU A 123 4.97 -5.23 3.56
N GLY A 124 6.00 -6.07 3.41
CA GLY A 124 5.81 -7.45 2.98
C GLY A 124 5.01 -8.33 3.95
N PRO A 125 4.29 -9.37 3.49
CA PRO A 125 3.58 -10.34 4.34
C PRO A 125 4.51 -11.22 5.18
N ASP A 126 3.94 -11.82 6.23
CA ASP A 126 4.62 -12.82 7.06
C ASP A 126 4.81 -14.14 6.30
N CYS A 127 3.81 -14.50 5.48
CA CYS A 127 3.86 -15.65 4.57
C CYS A 127 3.54 -15.15 3.16
N PRO A 128 4.55 -14.92 2.29
CA PRO A 128 4.31 -14.62 0.89
C PRO A 128 3.65 -15.79 0.18
N ARG A 129 2.88 -15.48 -0.87
CA ARG A 129 2.18 -16.48 -1.67
C ARG A 129 3.05 -17.07 -2.78
#